data_AF-A0A2S2QP00-F1
#
_entry.id   AF-A0A2S2QP00-F1
#
_cell.length_a   1.000
_cell.length_b   1.000
_cell.length_c   1.000
_cell.angle_alpha   90.00
_cell.angle_beta   90.00
_cell.angle_gamma   90.00
#
_symmetry.space_group_name_H-M   'P 1'
#
loop_
_entity.id
_entity.type
_entity.pdbx_description
1 polymer ?
#
loop_
_entity_poly.entity_id
_entity_poly.type
_entity_poly.pdbx_seq_one_letter_code
_entity_poly.pdbx_strand_id
1 'polypeptide(L)'
;MTIENELIRLSVDDFPPRNKPLIAKYLRSFAFPVLSKLSPFNISKTGSYLEGNKNSILQKYGADAEKDITSVLTKLNTLRKEILSNAPFRELISDNVDVQIWNKLLEDYSDEDGKRPTWMFTNWLYCECYIHRRLFEAFETSIYLKTYDPFYEQKMKGLVSCEDAMKILGQFLINYFNKSEVEIKNLREDLPKIIKCALWGNRCDLSQTGGDAIAQTESPLKLVDSLQDLMLVDESSKAVDFLCNSLSITNDDKILGNIFKNILKYFNK
;
A
#
# COMPACT_ATOMS: atom_id res chain seq x y z
N MET A 1 15.80 25.50 14.70
CA MET A 1 16.32 24.16 14.36
C MET A 1 15.18 23.42 13.67
N THR A 2 15.24 23.22 12.36
CA THR A 2 14.16 22.56 11.59
C THR A 2 14.05 21.10 11.99
N ILE A 3 12.84 20.52 11.94
CA ILE A 3 12.59 19.15 12.41
C ILE A 3 13.40 18.11 11.61
N GLU A 4 13.72 18.39 10.34
CA GLU A 4 14.68 17.61 9.54
C GLU A 4 16.05 17.45 10.21
N ASN A 5 16.49 18.43 11.00
CA ASN A 5 17.79 18.36 11.69
C ASN A 5 17.79 17.33 12.83
N GLU A 6 16.65 16.98 13.42
CA GLU A 6 16.60 16.05 14.55
C GLU A 6 16.74 14.59 14.09
N LEU A 7 15.99 14.17 13.06
CA LEU A 7 16.12 12.82 12.53
C LEU A 7 17.52 12.56 11.96
N ILE A 8 18.12 13.55 11.30
CA ILE A 8 19.49 13.46 10.78
C ILE A 8 20.49 13.26 11.94
N ARG A 9 20.30 13.94 13.08
CA ARG A 9 21.16 13.78 14.27
C ARG A 9 21.10 12.39 14.89
N LEU A 10 19.93 11.76 14.84
CA LEU A 10 19.71 10.41 15.36
C LEU A 10 20.19 9.32 14.39
N SER A 11 20.63 9.71 13.19
CA SER A 11 21.01 8.79 12.12
C SER A 11 22.52 8.59 12.03
N VAL A 12 22.91 7.52 11.35
CA VAL A 12 24.29 7.22 10.98
C VAL A 12 24.40 7.23 9.45
N ASP A 13 25.43 7.88 8.91
CA ASP A 13 25.73 7.85 7.47
C ASP A 13 26.41 6.52 7.08
N ASP A 14 25.64 5.45 7.08
CA ASP A 14 26.08 4.12 6.66
C ASP A 14 24.95 3.35 5.97
N PHE A 15 25.30 2.24 5.32
CA PHE A 15 24.35 1.27 4.78
C PHE A 15 23.73 0.42 5.90
N PRO A 16 22.47 0.00 5.75
CA PRO A 16 21.86 -0.91 6.70
C PRO A 16 22.60 -2.27 6.70
N PRO A 17 22.80 -2.90 7.87
CA PRO A 17 23.45 -4.20 7.96
C PRO A 17 22.64 -5.28 7.24
N ARG A 18 23.35 -6.23 6.62
CA ARG A 18 22.71 -7.39 5.97
C ARG A 18 22.05 -8.29 7.00
N ASN A 19 20.95 -8.95 6.62
CA ASN A 19 20.22 -9.92 7.44
C ASN A 19 19.71 -9.35 8.79
N LYS A 20 19.50 -8.04 8.85
CA LYS A 20 18.86 -7.35 9.97
C LYS A 20 17.58 -6.66 9.48
N PRO A 21 16.60 -6.43 10.37
CA PRO A 21 15.46 -5.59 10.05
C PRO A 21 15.90 -4.26 9.45
N LEU A 22 15.25 -3.83 8.36
CA LEU A 22 15.52 -2.51 7.79
C LEU A 22 14.97 -1.46 8.75
N ILE A 23 15.80 -0.53 9.22
CA ILE A 23 15.42 0.58 10.10
C ILE A 23 15.86 1.91 9.50
N ALA A 24 15.21 3.01 9.90
CA ALA A 24 15.50 4.34 9.35
C ALA A 24 16.74 5.02 9.96
N LYS A 25 17.36 4.46 11.01
CA LYS A 25 18.64 4.95 11.58
C LYS A 25 19.74 5.17 10.53
N TYR A 26 19.75 4.41 9.44
CA TYR A 26 20.80 4.46 8.42
C TYR A 26 20.44 5.43 7.29
N LEU A 27 21.19 6.51 7.10
CA LEU A 27 20.91 7.52 6.07
C LEU A 27 20.92 6.94 4.65
N ARG A 28 21.72 5.88 4.40
CA ARG A 28 21.83 5.21 3.10
C ARG A 28 20.83 4.05 2.94
N SER A 29 19.93 3.86 3.90
CA SER A 29 18.81 2.93 3.76
C SER A 29 17.70 3.53 2.89
N PHE A 30 16.85 2.65 2.34
CA PHE A 30 15.59 3.08 1.73
C PHE A 30 14.59 3.59 2.79
N ALA A 31 14.62 3.05 4.01
CA ALA A 31 13.67 3.39 5.06
C ALA A 31 13.81 4.84 5.55
N PHE A 32 15.03 5.39 5.59
CA PHE A 32 15.25 6.76 6.06
C PHE A 32 14.51 7.82 5.25
N PRO A 33 14.69 7.95 3.92
CA PRO A 33 13.96 8.96 3.14
C PRO A 33 12.46 8.67 3.10
N VAL A 34 12.04 7.41 3.19
CA VAL A 34 10.62 7.07 3.30
C VAL A 34 10.02 7.66 4.58
N LEU A 35 10.59 7.36 5.75
CA LEU A 35 10.03 7.84 7.03
C LEU A 35 10.26 9.32 7.29
N SER A 36 11.41 9.87 6.91
CA SER A 36 11.73 11.27 7.19
C SER A 36 11.09 12.25 6.22
N LYS A 37 10.72 11.81 5.01
CA LYS A 37 10.18 12.68 3.96
C LYS A 37 8.88 12.17 3.34
N LEU A 38 8.88 10.97 2.77
CA LEU A 38 7.74 10.47 1.98
C LEU A 38 6.49 10.26 2.85
N SER A 39 6.60 9.57 3.99
CA SER A 39 5.45 9.30 4.86
C SER A 39 4.84 10.59 5.44
N PRO A 40 5.63 11.55 5.99
CA PRO A 40 5.11 12.84 6.42
C PRO A 40 4.45 13.64 5.31
N PHE A 41 4.98 13.57 4.08
CA PHE A 41 4.37 14.18 2.89
C PHE A 41 3.04 13.52 2.56
N ASN A 42 2.98 12.19 2.51
CA ASN A 42 1.76 11.43 2.22
C ASN A 42 0.65 11.71 3.24
N ILE A 43 0.98 11.75 4.54
CA ILE A 43 0.02 12.10 5.59
C ILE A 43 -0.50 13.54 5.42
N SER A 44 0.39 14.48 5.07
CA SER A 44 -0.03 15.86 4.77
C SER A 44 -1.00 15.90 3.60
N LYS A 45 -0.72 15.13 2.56
CA LYS A 45 -1.51 15.06 1.33
C LYS A 45 -2.88 14.45 1.57
N THR A 46 -2.97 13.42 2.43
CA THR A 46 -4.24 12.91 2.95
C THR A 46 -5.07 14.01 3.62
N GLY A 47 -4.44 14.85 4.45
CA GLY A 47 -5.10 16.02 5.05
C GLY A 47 -5.62 17.01 4.01
N SER A 48 -4.81 17.34 3.01
CA SER A 48 -5.24 18.23 1.91
C SER A 48 -6.40 17.66 1.10
N TYR A 49 -6.44 16.34 0.88
CA TYR A 49 -7.58 15.69 0.22
C TYR A 49 -8.87 15.77 1.06
N LEU A 50 -8.75 15.60 2.37
CA LEU A 50 -9.89 15.76 3.29
C LEU A 50 -10.41 17.21 3.27
N GLU A 51 -9.52 18.21 3.33
CA GLU A 51 -9.88 19.63 3.24
C GLU A 51 -10.54 19.98 1.90
N GLY A 52 -9.97 19.50 0.79
CA GLY A 52 -10.53 19.71 -0.55
C GLY A 52 -11.95 19.13 -0.70
N ASN A 53 -12.26 18.07 0.04
CA ASN A 53 -13.57 17.42 0.05
C ASN A 53 -14.56 17.96 1.09
N LYS A 54 -14.18 19.00 1.85
CA LYS A 54 -15.00 19.58 2.93
C LYS A 54 -16.44 19.85 2.50
N ASN A 55 -16.65 20.53 1.37
CA ASN A 55 -18.00 20.91 0.94
C ASN A 55 -18.89 19.68 0.65
N SER A 56 -18.34 18.66 0.00
CA SER A 56 -19.04 17.40 -0.29
C SER A 56 -19.39 16.64 1.00
N ILE A 57 -18.47 16.63 1.96
CA ILE A 57 -18.67 16.02 3.28
C ILE A 57 -19.78 16.73 4.05
N LEU A 58 -19.76 18.06 4.11
CA LEU A 58 -20.78 18.86 4.81
C LEU A 58 -22.16 18.73 4.14
N GLN A 59 -22.20 18.62 2.82
CA GLN A 59 -23.45 18.35 2.10
C GLN A 59 -24.02 16.96 2.46
N LYS A 60 -23.15 15.95 2.62
CA LYS A 60 -23.57 14.58 2.92
C LYS A 60 -23.97 14.35 4.39
N TYR A 61 -23.22 14.93 5.32
CA TYR A 61 -23.34 14.63 6.76
C TYR A 61 -23.80 15.82 7.62
N GLY A 62 -23.99 17.00 7.03
CA GLY A 62 -24.38 18.22 7.72
C GLY A 62 -23.21 19.01 8.32
N ALA A 63 -23.53 20.18 8.88
CA ALA A 63 -22.54 21.12 9.40
C ALA A 63 -21.69 20.56 10.56
N ASP A 64 -22.25 19.65 11.36
CA ASP A 64 -21.52 19.05 12.49
C ASP A 64 -20.32 18.19 12.07
N ALA A 65 -20.26 17.71 10.82
CA ALA A 65 -19.11 17.00 10.30
C ALA A 65 -17.84 17.87 10.19
N GLU A 66 -17.95 19.20 10.29
CA GLU A 66 -16.80 20.10 10.34
C GLU A 66 -15.90 19.87 11.57
N LYS A 67 -16.51 19.48 12.70
CA LYS A 67 -15.79 19.12 13.92
C LYS A 67 -14.92 17.87 13.69
N ASP A 68 -15.46 16.89 12.99
CA ASP A 68 -14.76 15.67 12.60
C ASP A 68 -13.59 15.97 11.66
N ILE A 69 -13.81 16.79 10.62
CA ILE A 69 -12.74 17.21 9.70
C ILE A 69 -11.58 17.82 10.49
N THR A 70 -11.89 18.77 11.37
CA THR A 70 -10.88 19.45 12.20
C THR A 70 -10.14 18.49 13.13
N SER A 71 -10.87 17.56 13.76
CA SER A 71 -10.32 16.52 14.63
C SER A 71 -9.36 15.59 13.88
N VAL A 72 -9.77 15.11 12.70
CA VAL A 72 -8.93 14.26 11.85
C VAL A 72 -7.67 15.01 11.42
N LEU A 73 -7.78 16.22 10.88
CA LEU A 73 -6.62 17.03 10.47
C LEU A 73 -5.62 17.26 11.61
N THR A 74 -6.14 17.47 12.82
CA THR A 74 -5.31 17.60 14.02
C THR A 74 -4.55 16.30 14.29
N LYS A 75 -5.22 15.14 14.27
CA LYS A 75 -4.58 13.82 14.48
C LYS A 75 -3.54 13.51 13.39
N LEU A 76 -3.81 13.84 12.13
CA LEU A 76 -2.85 13.68 11.02
C LEU A 76 -1.59 14.53 11.23
N ASN A 77 -1.77 15.80 11.61
CA ASN A 77 -0.65 16.69 11.90
C ASN A 77 0.14 16.25 13.13
N THR A 78 -0.53 15.72 14.16
CA THR A 78 0.14 15.12 15.33
C THR A 78 0.98 13.91 14.92
N LEU A 79 0.44 12.99 14.12
CA LEU A 79 1.20 11.84 13.61
C LEU A 79 2.46 12.28 12.85
N ARG A 80 2.36 13.30 11.99
CA ARG A 80 3.53 13.85 11.28
C ARG A 80 4.58 14.39 12.25
N LYS A 81 4.17 15.14 13.26
CA LYS A 81 5.08 15.69 14.28
C LYS A 81 5.78 14.58 15.04
N GLU A 82 5.04 13.56 15.48
CA GLU A 82 5.57 12.38 16.18
C GLU A 82 6.65 11.67 15.34
N ILE A 83 6.38 11.43 14.04
CA ILE A 83 7.36 10.83 13.13
C ILE A 83 8.62 11.70 13.03
N LEU A 84 8.44 12.99 12.75
CA LEU A 84 9.54 13.91 12.51
C LEU A 84 10.36 14.20 13.78
N SER A 85 9.78 14.04 14.97
CA SER A 85 10.51 14.17 16.25
C SER A 85 11.03 12.84 16.81
N ASN A 86 10.92 11.74 16.05
CA ASN A 86 11.22 10.38 16.51
C ASN A 86 10.55 10.04 17.86
N ALA A 87 9.30 10.45 18.06
CA ALA A 87 8.57 10.15 19.28
C ALA A 87 8.37 8.63 19.45
N PRO A 88 8.27 8.12 20.69
CA PRO A 88 7.86 6.74 20.93
C PRO A 88 6.45 6.46 20.40
N PHE A 89 6.20 5.23 19.97
CA PHE A 89 4.88 4.77 19.59
C PHE A 89 3.94 4.82 20.79
N ARG A 90 2.69 5.21 20.56
CA ARG A 90 1.64 5.21 21.58
C ARG A 90 0.69 4.04 21.39
N GLU A 91 -0.06 3.71 22.42
CA GLU A 91 -1.18 2.79 22.25
C GLU A 91 -2.23 3.39 21.30
N LEU A 92 -2.86 2.52 20.52
CA LEU A 92 -4.04 2.85 19.75
C LEU A 92 -5.25 2.94 20.67
N ILE A 93 -6.12 3.90 20.40
CA ILE A 93 -7.32 4.21 21.17
C ILE A 93 -8.51 4.16 20.20
N SER A 94 -9.16 3.01 20.15
CA SER A 94 -10.34 2.75 19.32
C SER A 94 -11.05 1.47 19.79
N ASP A 95 -12.33 1.32 19.47
CA ASP A 95 -13.13 0.15 19.81
C ASP A 95 -12.99 -1.01 18.81
N ASN A 96 -12.09 -0.90 17.82
CA ASN A 96 -11.88 -1.97 16.83
C ASN A 96 -11.17 -3.17 17.44
N VAL A 97 -11.55 -4.37 16.99
CA VAL A 97 -11.03 -5.66 17.47
C VAL A 97 -9.52 -5.81 17.28
N ASP A 98 -8.95 -5.15 16.28
CA ASP A 98 -7.51 -5.23 15.99
C ASP A 98 -6.66 -4.42 16.99
N VAL A 99 -7.23 -3.46 17.71
CA VAL A 99 -6.52 -2.57 18.64
C VAL A 99 -5.82 -3.34 19.74
N GLN A 100 -6.46 -4.38 20.28
CA GLN A 100 -5.87 -5.23 21.32
C GLN A 100 -4.63 -5.96 20.80
N ILE A 101 -4.67 -6.42 19.54
CA ILE A 101 -3.54 -7.10 18.90
C ILE A 101 -2.37 -6.13 18.71
N TRP A 102 -2.66 -4.92 18.21
CA TRP A 102 -1.66 -3.87 18.01
C TRP A 102 -1.02 -3.40 19.32
N ASN A 103 -1.83 -3.17 20.36
CA ASN A 103 -1.33 -2.72 21.65
C ASN A 103 -0.54 -3.81 22.36
N LYS A 104 -0.95 -5.09 22.23
CA LYS A 104 -0.15 -6.22 22.70
C LYS A 104 1.18 -6.33 21.96
N LEU A 105 1.19 -6.19 20.63
CA LEU A 105 2.43 -6.14 19.86
C LEU A 105 3.34 -5.01 20.33
N LEU A 106 2.80 -3.82 20.59
CA LEU A 106 3.57 -2.68 21.09
C LEU A 106 4.13 -2.90 22.51
N GLU A 107 3.38 -3.59 23.38
CA GLU A 107 3.81 -3.98 24.72
C GLU A 107 4.94 -5.01 24.67
N ASP A 108 4.79 -6.04 23.83
CA ASP A 108 5.73 -7.15 23.73
C ASP A 108 6.99 -6.79 22.91
N TYR A 109 6.95 -5.73 22.09
CA TYR A 109 8.05 -5.31 21.25
C TYR A 109 8.97 -4.30 21.96
N SER A 110 10.27 -4.55 21.90
CA SER A 110 11.32 -3.59 22.25
C SER A 110 12.29 -3.40 21.09
N ASP A 111 12.84 -2.21 20.94
CA ASP A 111 13.92 -1.96 19.98
C ASP A 111 15.23 -2.67 20.39
N GLU A 112 16.30 -2.48 19.61
CA GLU A 112 17.60 -3.12 19.87
C GLU A 112 18.21 -2.73 21.23
N ASP A 113 17.80 -1.61 21.82
CA ASP A 113 18.25 -1.14 23.12
C ASP A 113 17.30 -1.54 24.28
N GLY A 114 16.28 -2.35 24.00
CA GLY A 114 15.26 -2.72 25.00
C GLY A 114 14.30 -1.57 25.33
N LYS A 115 14.21 -0.55 24.47
CA LYS A 115 13.34 0.61 24.68
C LYS A 115 12.03 0.46 23.92
N ARG A 116 11.05 1.26 24.31
CA ARG A 116 9.78 1.38 23.60
C ARG A 116 10.03 1.79 22.14
N PRO A 117 9.36 1.15 21.16
CA PRO A 117 9.51 1.46 19.73
C PRO A 117 9.43 2.96 19.42
N THR A 118 10.38 3.44 18.61
CA THR A 118 10.33 4.77 17.99
C THR A 118 10.49 4.66 16.48
N TRP A 119 10.15 5.72 15.74
CA TRP A 119 10.12 5.72 14.27
C TRP A 119 11.46 5.41 13.59
N MET A 120 12.59 5.82 14.19
CA MET A 120 13.93 5.63 13.62
C MET A 120 14.57 4.27 13.94
N PHE A 121 14.22 3.68 15.09
CA PHE A 121 14.88 2.49 15.64
C PHE A 121 14.04 1.21 15.56
N THR A 122 12.81 1.31 15.05
CA THR A 122 11.91 0.19 14.83
C THR A 122 12.00 -0.32 13.38
N ASN A 123 11.75 -1.62 13.17
CA ASN A 123 11.65 -2.18 11.83
C ASN A 123 10.67 -1.37 10.96
N TRP A 124 11.14 -0.96 9.78
CA TRP A 124 10.41 -0.17 8.81
C TRP A 124 9.04 -0.76 8.45
N LEU A 125 8.92 -2.08 8.31
CA LEU A 125 7.62 -2.71 8.03
C LEU A 125 6.60 -2.42 9.13
N TYR A 126 7.03 -2.51 10.41
CA TYR A 126 6.15 -2.21 11.53
C TYR A 126 5.81 -0.71 11.56
N CYS A 127 6.80 0.16 11.32
CA CYS A 127 6.56 1.61 11.20
C CYS A 127 5.52 1.93 10.12
N GLU A 128 5.67 1.39 8.92
CA GLU A 128 4.79 1.67 7.78
C GLU A 128 3.36 1.17 8.05
N CYS A 129 3.20 -0.07 8.53
CA CYS A 129 1.89 -0.59 8.90
C CYS A 129 1.26 0.23 10.04
N TYR A 130 2.04 0.65 11.04
CA TYR A 130 1.56 1.46 12.15
C TYR A 130 1.15 2.88 11.70
N ILE A 131 1.84 3.48 10.73
CA ILE A 131 1.43 4.76 10.10
C ILE A 131 0.04 4.62 9.48
N HIS A 132 -0.19 3.57 8.67
CA HIS A 132 -1.49 3.33 8.06
C HIS A 132 -2.58 3.04 9.09
N ARG A 133 -2.26 2.32 10.17
CA ARG A 133 -3.24 2.07 11.24
C ARG A 133 -3.58 3.32 12.04
N ARG A 134 -2.61 4.21 12.29
CA ARG A 134 -2.80 5.53 12.93
C ARG A 134 -3.57 6.50 12.03
N LEU A 135 -3.36 6.45 10.72
CA LEU A 135 -4.18 7.14 9.73
C LEU A 135 -5.64 6.67 9.83
N PHE A 136 -5.86 5.35 9.80
CA PHE A 136 -7.20 4.78 9.91
C PHE A 136 -7.88 5.11 11.25
N GLU A 137 -7.15 5.00 12.38
CA GLU A 137 -7.62 5.39 13.72
C GLU A 137 -8.15 6.84 13.76
N ALA A 138 -7.49 7.77 13.04
CA ALA A 138 -7.88 9.17 13.02
C ALA A 138 -9.32 9.37 12.52
N PHE A 139 -9.70 8.64 11.46
CA PHE A 139 -11.05 8.62 10.89
C PHE A 139 -12.00 7.75 11.71
N GLU A 140 -11.56 6.56 12.08
CA GLU A 140 -12.37 5.56 12.79
C GLU A 140 -12.96 6.08 14.11
N THR A 141 -12.22 6.94 14.81
CA THR A 141 -12.60 7.55 16.10
C THR A 141 -13.42 8.82 15.95
N SER A 142 -13.86 9.14 14.73
CA SER A 142 -14.75 10.27 14.44
C SER A 142 -16.22 9.80 14.41
N ILE A 143 -17.17 10.75 14.42
CA ILE A 143 -18.60 10.45 14.44
C ILE A 143 -19.14 10.18 13.02
N TYR A 144 -18.88 11.09 12.08
CA TYR A 144 -19.40 11.11 10.70
C TYR A 144 -18.41 10.55 9.67
N LEU A 145 -17.10 10.65 9.93
CA LEU A 145 -16.03 10.22 9.01
C LEU A 145 -15.48 8.81 9.31
N LYS A 146 -16.13 8.04 10.21
CA LYS A 146 -15.70 6.68 10.58
C LYS A 146 -15.48 5.73 9.40
N THR A 147 -16.31 5.85 8.36
CA THR A 147 -16.23 5.03 7.14
C THR A 147 -15.74 5.83 5.93
N TYR A 148 -15.21 7.03 6.15
CA TYR A 148 -14.68 7.86 5.06
C TYR A 148 -13.33 7.30 4.60
N ASP A 149 -13.20 7.11 3.30
CA ASP A 149 -11.96 6.70 2.67
C ASP A 149 -11.27 7.90 2.01
N PRO A 150 -10.18 8.42 2.60
CA PRO A 150 -9.49 9.60 2.07
C PRO A 150 -8.73 9.34 0.77
N PHE A 151 -8.65 8.09 0.32
CA PHE A 151 -7.99 7.68 -0.93
C PHE A 151 -8.98 7.30 -2.03
N TYR A 152 -10.29 7.40 -1.77
CA TYR A 152 -11.32 6.97 -2.72
C TYR A 152 -11.17 7.65 -4.09
N GLU A 153 -11.08 8.98 -4.13
CA GLU A 153 -11.03 9.73 -5.38
C GLU A 153 -9.78 9.42 -6.22
N GLN A 154 -8.65 9.20 -5.57
CA GLN A 154 -7.38 8.85 -6.20
C GLN A 154 -7.46 7.46 -6.81
N LYS A 155 -8.07 6.50 -6.09
CA LYS A 155 -8.34 5.16 -6.60
C LYS A 155 -9.31 5.19 -7.79
N MET A 156 -10.36 6.00 -7.72
CA MET A 156 -11.28 6.20 -8.84
C MET A 156 -10.56 6.76 -10.07
N LYS A 157 -9.76 7.81 -9.88
CA LYS A 157 -8.95 8.42 -10.96
C LYS A 157 -7.97 7.40 -11.56
N GLY A 158 -7.32 6.59 -10.73
CA GLY A 158 -6.44 5.52 -11.17
C GLY A 158 -7.17 4.42 -11.94
N LEU A 159 -8.38 4.04 -11.53
CA LEU A 159 -9.19 3.08 -12.28
C LEU A 159 -9.55 3.63 -13.65
N VAL A 160 -10.08 4.85 -13.71
CA VAL A 160 -10.52 5.49 -14.96
C VAL A 160 -9.34 5.67 -15.90
N SER A 161 -8.16 6.04 -15.40
CA SER A 161 -6.97 6.20 -16.24
C SER A 161 -6.41 4.89 -16.80
N CYS A 162 -6.85 3.74 -16.28
CA CYS A 162 -6.47 2.41 -16.76
C CYS A 162 -7.50 1.78 -17.72
N GLU A 163 -8.54 2.51 -18.13
CA GLU A 163 -9.64 1.96 -18.94
C GLU A 163 -9.16 1.26 -20.23
N ASP A 164 -8.25 1.88 -20.98
CA ASP A 164 -7.74 1.33 -22.23
C ASP A 164 -6.87 0.09 -22.01
N ALA A 165 -6.03 0.10 -20.97
CA ALA A 165 -5.25 -1.06 -20.56
C ALA A 165 -6.16 -2.24 -20.16
N MET A 166 -7.25 -1.97 -19.44
CA MET A 166 -8.26 -2.96 -19.08
C MET A 166 -8.98 -3.53 -20.32
N LYS A 167 -9.35 -2.68 -21.30
CA LYS A 167 -9.95 -3.14 -22.57
C LYS A 167 -9.02 -4.08 -23.33
N ILE A 168 -7.74 -3.73 -23.44
CA ILE A 168 -6.73 -4.57 -24.12
C ILE A 168 -6.61 -5.94 -23.43
N LEU A 169 -6.47 -5.96 -22.10
CA LEU A 169 -6.41 -7.21 -21.34
C LEU A 169 -7.71 -8.02 -21.44
N GLY A 170 -8.87 -7.34 -21.39
CA GLY A 170 -10.17 -7.98 -21.59
C GLY A 170 -10.26 -8.66 -22.96
N GLN A 171 -9.89 -7.95 -24.03
CA GLN A 171 -9.90 -8.50 -25.39
C GLN A 171 -8.96 -9.70 -25.55
N PHE A 172 -7.79 -9.67 -24.90
CA PHE A 172 -6.87 -10.80 -24.87
C PHE A 172 -7.47 -12.00 -24.13
N LEU A 173 -8.13 -11.76 -23.00
CA LEU A 173 -8.73 -12.82 -22.18
C LEU A 173 -10.00 -13.42 -22.78
N ILE A 174 -10.72 -12.72 -23.67
CA ILE A 174 -11.93 -13.24 -24.36
C ILE A 174 -11.67 -14.62 -25.00
N ASN A 175 -10.48 -14.81 -25.59
CA ASN A 175 -10.08 -16.06 -26.24
C ASN A 175 -10.03 -17.27 -25.28
N TYR A 176 -10.09 -17.03 -23.96
CA TYR A 176 -10.00 -18.05 -22.93
C TYR A 176 -11.34 -18.35 -22.23
N PHE A 177 -12.44 -17.66 -22.56
CA PHE A 177 -13.74 -17.90 -21.94
C PHE A 177 -14.45 -19.14 -22.48
N ASN A 178 -14.20 -19.53 -23.73
CA ASN A 178 -14.74 -20.75 -24.34
C ASN A 178 -13.83 -21.95 -24.07
N LYS A 179 -14.05 -22.63 -22.94
CA LYS A 179 -13.19 -23.76 -22.50
C LYS A 179 -12.98 -24.86 -23.55
N SER A 180 -13.94 -25.10 -24.44
CA SER A 180 -13.84 -26.11 -25.50
C SER A 180 -12.83 -25.76 -26.59
N GLU A 181 -12.39 -24.51 -26.66
CA GLU A 181 -11.49 -23.97 -27.69
C GLU A 181 -10.08 -23.66 -27.13
N VAL A 182 -9.86 -23.87 -25.83
CA VAL A 182 -8.61 -23.54 -25.16
C VAL A 182 -7.71 -24.77 -25.07
N GLU A 183 -6.62 -24.75 -25.83
CA GLU A 183 -5.56 -25.75 -25.69
C GLU A 183 -4.67 -25.43 -24.48
N ILE A 184 -4.28 -26.47 -23.72
CA ILE A 184 -3.33 -26.34 -22.59
C ILE A 184 -2.00 -25.70 -23.03
N LYS A 185 -1.58 -25.94 -24.29
CA LYS A 185 -0.39 -25.31 -24.86
C LYS A 185 -0.50 -23.78 -24.86
N ASN A 186 -1.64 -23.24 -25.30
CA ASN A 186 -1.89 -21.80 -25.32
C ASN A 186 -1.84 -21.21 -23.90
N LEU A 187 -2.38 -21.94 -22.91
CA LEU A 187 -2.29 -21.54 -21.50
C LEU A 187 -0.83 -21.47 -21.00
N ARG A 188 0.01 -22.45 -21.37
CA ARG A 188 1.43 -22.46 -20.99
C ARG A 188 2.22 -21.28 -21.58
N GLU A 189 1.83 -20.81 -22.75
CA GLU A 189 2.49 -19.68 -23.42
C GLU A 189 2.00 -18.31 -22.92
N ASP A 190 0.69 -18.19 -22.63
CA ASP A 190 0.07 -16.89 -22.37
C ASP A 190 -0.16 -16.57 -20.88
N LEU A 191 -0.37 -17.55 -20.00
CA LEU A 191 -0.47 -17.27 -18.56
C LEU A 191 0.80 -16.61 -17.98
N PRO A 192 2.03 -16.96 -18.38
CA PRO A 192 3.22 -16.26 -17.90
C PRO A 192 3.16 -14.76 -18.21
N LYS A 193 2.65 -14.38 -19.38
CA LYS A 193 2.45 -12.96 -19.74
C LYS A 193 1.43 -12.29 -18.83
N ILE A 194 0.33 -12.96 -18.51
CA ILE A 194 -0.69 -12.43 -17.58
C ILE A 194 -0.14 -12.24 -16.17
N ILE A 195 0.66 -13.19 -15.67
CA ILE A 195 1.34 -13.07 -14.37
C ILE A 195 2.28 -11.85 -14.38
N LYS A 196 3.03 -11.65 -15.46
CA LYS A 196 3.92 -10.48 -15.62
C LYS A 196 3.14 -9.17 -15.77
N CYS A 197 2.00 -9.16 -16.45
CA CYS A 197 1.09 -8.00 -16.46
C CYS A 197 0.66 -7.63 -15.04
N ALA A 198 0.32 -8.61 -14.20
CA ALA A 198 -0.04 -8.38 -12.80
C ALA A 198 1.15 -7.86 -11.97
N LEU A 199 2.37 -8.37 -12.21
CA LEU A 199 3.60 -7.87 -11.60
C LEU A 199 3.80 -6.37 -11.93
N TRP A 200 3.78 -6.02 -13.21
CA TRP A 200 4.07 -4.67 -13.68
C TRP A 200 2.94 -3.67 -13.44
N GLY A 201 1.70 -4.14 -13.31
CA GLY A 201 0.57 -3.32 -12.86
C GLY A 201 0.79 -2.70 -11.46
N ASN A 202 1.70 -3.27 -10.65
CA ASN A 202 2.10 -2.66 -9.38
C ASN A 202 2.88 -1.34 -9.55
N ARG A 203 3.28 -0.95 -10.77
CA ARG A 203 3.89 0.37 -11.03
C ARG A 203 2.89 1.52 -10.91
N CYS A 204 1.59 1.23 -10.89
CA CYS A 204 0.52 2.19 -10.63
C CYS A 204 0.23 2.38 -9.12
N ASP A 205 1.17 2.02 -8.25
CA ASP A 205 1.01 2.13 -6.80
C ASP A 205 1.00 3.60 -6.32
N LEU A 206 -0.08 3.97 -5.61
CA LEU A 206 -0.27 5.31 -5.07
C LEU A 206 0.73 5.65 -3.96
N SER A 207 1.26 4.65 -3.24
CA SER A 207 2.19 4.89 -2.12
C SER A 207 3.51 5.53 -2.57
N GLN A 208 3.95 5.25 -3.81
CA GLN A 208 5.20 5.76 -4.37
C GLN A 208 5.11 7.20 -4.86
N THR A 209 3.91 7.67 -5.21
CA THR A 209 3.64 9.01 -5.75
C THR A 209 2.95 9.94 -4.74
N GLY A 210 2.82 9.48 -3.50
CA GLY A 210 2.04 10.16 -2.48
C GLY A 210 0.58 10.37 -2.85
N GLY A 211 -0.03 9.39 -3.50
CA GLY A 211 -1.47 9.40 -3.80
C GLY A 211 -1.83 9.90 -5.19
N ASP A 212 -0.87 10.30 -6.03
CA ASP A 212 -1.20 10.67 -7.41
C ASP A 212 -1.30 9.42 -8.29
N ALA A 213 -2.43 9.30 -8.99
CA ALA A 213 -2.64 8.22 -9.93
C ALA A 213 -1.64 8.30 -11.08
N ILE A 214 -0.89 7.23 -11.32
CA ILE A 214 -0.10 7.05 -12.55
C ILE A 214 -0.96 6.27 -13.55
N ALA A 215 -1.22 6.88 -14.69
CA ALA A 215 -1.91 6.20 -15.79
C ALA A 215 -0.97 5.21 -16.48
N GLN A 216 -1.45 3.98 -16.72
CA GLN A 216 -0.83 3.05 -17.65
C GLN A 216 -1.53 3.19 -19.01
N THR A 217 -0.97 4.04 -19.87
CA THR A 217 -1.52 4.32 -21.20
C THR A 217 -1.02 3.35 -22.29
N GLU A 218 0.05 2.61 -22.00
CA GLU A 218 0.62 1.62 -22.90
C GLU A 218 -0.07 0.26 -22.75
N SER A 219 -0.06 -0.54 -23.82
CA SER A 219 -0.56 -1.91 -23.80
C SER A 219 0.16 -2.74 -22.72
N PRO A 220 -0.55 -3.32 -21.74
CA PRO A 220 0.08 -4.13 -20.70
C PRO A 220 0.89 -5.30 -21.25
N LEU A 221 0.42 -5.91 -22.34
CA LEU A 221 1.10 -7.02 -23.00
C LEU A 221 2.43 -6.59 -23.63
N LYS A 222 2.46 -5.44 -24.32
CA LYS A 222 3.72 -4.90 -24.87
C LYS A 222 4.68 -4.45 -23.77
N LEU A 223 4.14 -3.96 -22.66
CA LEU A 223 4.94 -3.55 -21.51
C LEU A 223 5.68 -4.73 -20.88
N VAL A 224 5.07 -5.93 -20.87
CA VAL A 224 5.76 -7.13 -20.39
C VAL A 224 7.05 -7.38 -21.19
N ASP A 225 6.98 -7.29 -22.51
CA ASP A 225 8.13 -7.52 -23.38
C ASP A 225 9.23 -6.47 -23.16
N SER A 226 8.86 -5.19 -23.04
CA SER A 226 9.83 -4.09 -22.86
C SER A 226 10.50 -4.07 -21.49
N LEU A 227 9.90 -4.70 -20.48
CA LEU A 227 10.43 -4.75 -19.12
C LEU A 227 11.05 -6.10 -18.77
N GLN A 228 11.07 -7.06 -19.70
CA GLN A 228 11.59 -8.41 -19.43
C GLN A 228 13.04 -8.37 -18.95
N ASP A 229 13.89 -7.52 -19.53
CA ASP A 229 15.30 -7.38 -19.17
C ASP A 229 15.52 -6.77 -17.78
N LEU A 230 14.49 -6.17 -17.18
CA LEU A 230 14.52 -5.64 -15.81
C LEU A 230 14.13 -6.70 -14.76
N MET A 231 13.65 -7.88 -15.17
CA MET A 231 13.33 -8.96 -14.26
C MET A 231 14.59 -9.67 -13.79
N LEU A 232 14.90 -9.57 -12.50
CA LEU A 232 16.03 -10.27 -11.90
C LEU A 232 15.78 -11.78 -11.73
N VAL A 233 14.52 -12.16 -11.50
CA VAL A 233 14.09 -13.54 -11.32
C VAL A 233 12.74 -13.71 -11.99
N ASP A 234 12.63 -14.71 -12.87
CA ASP A 234 11.40 -15.05 -13.59
C ASP A 234 11.10 -16.55 -13.44
N GLU A 235 10.12 -16.87 -12.59
CA GLU A 235 9.61 -18.24 -12.40
C GLU A 235 8.17 -18.39 -12.90
N SER A 236 7.69 -17.44 -13.71
CA SER A 236 6.30 -17.42 -14.19
C SER A 236 5.94 -18.70 -14.95
N SER A 237 6.82 -19.20 -15.83
CA SER A 237 6.61 -20.47 -16.53
C SER A 237 6.56 -21.66 -15.58
N LYS A 238 7.42 -21.72 -14.55
CA LYS A 238 7.40 -22.81 -13.56
C LYS A 238 6.09 -22.83 -12.77
N ALA A 239 5.60 -21.66 -12.38
CA ALA A 239 4.30 -21.53 -11.70
C ALA A 239 3.16 -22.01 -12.60
N VAL A 240 3.17 -21.65 -13.88
CA VAL A 240 2.16 -22.12 -14.85
C VAL A 240 2.27 -23.61 -15.10
N ASP A 241 3.47 -24.16 -15.21
CA ASP A 241 3.68 -25.60 -15.34
C ASP A 241 3.10 -26.37 -14.15
N PHE A 242 3.33 -25.86 -12.93
CA PHE A 242 2.73 -26.42 -11.72
C PHE A 242 1.21 -26.39 -11.76
N LEU A 243 0.61 -25.27 -12.18
CA LEU A 243 -0.84 -25.14 -12.32
C LEU A 243 -1.40 -26.13 -13.36
N CYS A 244 -0.80 -26.17 -14.56
CA CYS A 244 -1.22 -27.07 -15.64
C CYS A 244 -1.07 -28.55 -15.27
N ASN A 245 0.00 -28.93 -14.57
CA ASN A 245 0.19 -30.30 -14.09
C ASN A 245 -0.79 -30.65 -12.96
N SER A 246 -1.17 -29.68 -12.14
CA SER A 246 -2.17 -29.92 -11.07
C SER A 246 -3.56 -30.21 -11.62
N LEU A 247 -3.87 -29.75 -12.84
CA LEU A 247 -5.14 -30.02 -13.54
C LEU A 247 -5.25 -31.47 -14.03
N SER A 248 -4.13 -32.18 -14.23
CA SER A 248 -4.15 -33.56 -14.75
C SER A 248 -4.17 -34.64 -13.66
N ILE A 249 -4.03 -34.27 -12.38
CA ILE A 249 -3.65 -35.25 -11.33
C ILE A 249 -4.82 -35.75 -10.46
N THR A 250 -5.94 -35.03 -10.26
CA THR A 250 -7.12 -35.55 -9.50
C THR A 250 -8.38 -34.71 -9.72
N ASN A 251 -9.56 -35.27 -9.43
CA ASN A 251 -10.87 -34.58 -9.39
C ASN A 251 -11.10 -33.71 -8.14
N ASP A 252 -10.08 -33.48 -7.30
CA ASP A 252 -10.22 -32.66 -6.10
C ASP A 252 -10.31 -31.17 -6.44
N ASP A 253 -11.00 -30.42 -5.57
CA ASP A 253 -11.05 -28.96 -5.66
C ASP A 253 -9.64 -28.36 -5.62
N LYS A 254 -9.36 -27.47 -6.58
CA LYS A 254 -8.08 -26.76 -6.68
C LYS A 254 -8.26 -25.34 -6.12
N ILE A 255 -7.48 -24.99 -5.11
CA ILE A 255 -7.53 -23.68 -4.44
C ILE A 255 -6.32 -22.85 -4.84
N LEU A 256 -6.57 -21.67 -5.40
CA LEU A 256 -5.55 -20.65 -5.66
C LEU A 256 -5.77 -19.45 -4.74
N GLY A 257 -4.87 -19.25 -3.78
CA GLY A 257 -4.89 -18.09 -2.88
C GLY A 257 -4.13 -16.91 -3.47
N ASN A 258 -4.77 -15.74 -3.56
CA ASN A 258 -4.14 -14.50 -4.02
C ASN A 258 -4.10 -13.46 -2.89
N ILE A 259 -2.90 -12.97 -2.55
CA ILE A 259 -2.71 -11.85 -1.61
C ILE A 259 -2.56 -10.58 -2.44
N PHE A 260 -3.53 -9.68 -2.33
CA PHE A 260 -3.59 -8.44 -3.12
C PHE A 260 -2.70 -7.34 -2.53
N LYS A 261 -2.10 -6.51 -3.39
CA LYS A 261 -1.23 -5.38 -3.01
C LYS A 261 -1.89 -4.01 -3.21
N ASN A 262 -2.43 -3.71 -4.40
CA ASN A 262 -2.97 -2.39 -4.75
C ASN A 262 -4.49 -2.37 -4.97
N ILE A 263 -5.11 -1.24 -4.60
CA ILE A 263 -6.56 -1.06 -4.51
C ILE A 263 -7.16 -0.58 -5.84
N LEU A 264 -7.27 -1.47 -6.82
CA LEU A 264 -8.32 -1.34 -7.84
C LEU A 264 -9.60 -2.11 -7.46
N LYS A 265 -9.75 -2.59 -6.20
CA LYS A 265 -10.85 -3.49 -5.81
C LYS A 265 -11.71 -3.14 -4.59
N TYR A 266 -11.42 -2.08 -3.81
CA TYR A 266 -12.39 -1.63 -2.80
C TYR A 266 -13.41 -0.68 -3.45
N PHE A 267 -14.23 -1.27 -4.31
CA PHE A 267 -15.46 -0.66 -4.82
C PHE A 267 -16.63 -1.35 -4.10
N ASN A 268 -17.34 -0.57 -3.29
CA ASN A 268 -18.56 -0.91 -2.55
C ASN A 268 -18.42 -1.85 -1.34
N LYS A 269 -18.57 -1.27 -0.15
CA LYS A 269 -19.62 -1.69 0.78
C LYS A 269 -20.45 -0.48 1.16
#